data_AF-A0A328SNM2-F1
#
_entry.id   AF-A0A328SNM2-F1
#
_cell.length_a   1.000
_cell.length_b   1.000
_cell.length_c   1.000
_cell.angle_alpha   90.00
_cell.angle_beta   90.00
_cell.angle_gamma   90.00
#
_symmetry.space_group_name_H-M   'P 1'
#
loop_
_entity.id
_entity.type
_entity.pdbx_description
1 polymer ?
#
loop_
_entity_poly.entity_id
_entity_poly.type
_entity_poly.pdbx_seq_one_letter_code
_entity_poly.pdbx_strand_id
1 'polypeptide(L)'
;MEDWNEEYINNLKEVDKHIKDSKIKLNYEFITQHYFEMYEVALNAGTIMPYRFNTIGLAYTGKEHNKPTRFKNFDPKVKERLVKSYAKRNELQYKYKDPQVDSKEKYEKFLDKEIYDFIEEFPQYKDIILEEI
;
A
#
# COMPACT_ATOMS: atom_id res chain seq x y z
N MET A 1 10.08 6.58 -15.74
CA MET A 1 8.62 6.74 -15.66
C MET A 1 7.91 6.08 -16.84
N GLU A 2 8.58 5.76 -17.95
CA GLU A 2 7.97 5.12 -19.14
C GLU A 2 7.27 3.78 -18.88
N ASP A 3 7.68 3.02 -17.85
CA ASP A 3 7.02 1.77 -17.46
C ASP A 3 5.77 1.97 -16.57
N TRP A 4 5.34 3.20 -16.34
CA TRP A 4 4.19 3.53 -15.50
C TRP A 4 3.14 4.28 -16.31
N ASN A 5 1.89 3.85 -16.21
CA ASN A 5 0.75 4.54 -16.77
C ASN A 5 0.45 5.82 -15.96
N GLU A 6 0.97 6.94 -16.43
CA GLU A 6 0.81 8.25 -15.78
C GLU A 6 -0.65 8.70 -15.73
N GLU A 7 -1.46 8.39 -16.75
CA GLU A 7 -2.90 8.71 -16.76
C GLU A 7 -3.61 7.99 -15.61
N TYR A 8 -3.31 6.72 -15.41
CA TYR A 8 -3.86 5.95 -14.29
C TYR A 8 -3.46 6.56 -12.95
N ILE A 9 -2.19 6.90 -12.77
CA ILE A 9 -1.69 7.51 -11.52
C ILE A 9 -2.36 8.87 -11.27
N ASN A 10 -2.53 9.69 -12.31
CA ASN A 10 -3.22 10.97 -12.18
C ASN A 10 -4.71 10.79 -11.83
N ASN A 11 -5.37 9.78 -12.38
CA ASN A 11 -6.73 9.43 -11.99
C ASN A 11 -6.81 9.00 -10.51
N LEU A 12 -5.85 8.22 -10.02
CA LEU A 12 -5.78 7.90 -8.59
C LEU A 12 -5.64 9.15 -7.73
N LYS A 13 -4.75 10.08 -8.11
CA LYS A 13 -4.57 11.37 -7.40
C LYS A 13 -5.88 12.16 -7.35
N GLU A 14 -6.62 12.23 -8.45
CA GLU A 14 -7.90 12.96 -8.48
C GLU A 14 -8.97 12.28 -7.63
N VAL A 15 -9.09 10.96 -7.69
CA VAL A 15 -10.01 10.22 -6.81
C VAL A 15 -9.70 10.50 -5.35
N ASP A 16 -8.42 10.49 -4.98
CA ASP A 16 -7.97 10.68 -3.60
C ASP A 16 -8.37 12.04 -3.01
N LYS A 17 -8.30 13.11 -3.81
CA LYS A 17 -8.71 14.47 -3.39
C LYS A 17 -10.17 14.55 -2.95
N HIS A 18 -11.02 13.63 -3.39
CA HIS A 18 -12.44 13.62 -3.08
C HIS A 18 -12.79 12.72 -1.89
N ILE A 19 -11.82 12.02 -1.31
CA ILE A 19 -12.01 11.15 -0.14
C ILE A 19 -11.94 11.99 1.13
N LYS A 20 -13.11 12.37 1.66
CA LYS A 20 -13.22 13.22 2.86
C LYS A 20 -12.88 12.51 4.18
N ASP A 21 -12.94 11.19 4.18
CA ASP A 21 -12.76 10.38 5.39
C ASP A 21 -11.30 9.99 5.64
N SER A 22 -10.43 10.18 4.64
CA SER A 22 -8.99 9.96 4.80
C SER A 22 -8.37 11.16 5.50
N LYS A 23 -7.45 10.91 6.43
CA LYS A 23 -6.69 11.93 7.16
C LYS A 23 -5.30 12.16 6.57
N ILE A 24 -5.00 11.55 5.44
CA ILE A 24 -3.67 11.62 4.84
C ILE A 24 -3.77 11.96 3.37
N LYS A 25 -2.81 12.78 2.94
CA LYS A 25 -2.58 13.08 1.53
C LYS A 25 -1.36 12.31 1.05
N LEU A 26 -1.55 11.44 0.06
CA LEU A 26 -0.48 10.58 -0.43
C LEU A 26 0.45 11.27 -1.44
N ASN A 27 1.74 11.03 -1.28
CA ASN A 27 2.79 11.36 -2.24
C ASN A 27 2.89 10.27 -3.32
N TYR A 28 1.97 10.30 -4.27
CA TYR A 28 1.94 9.32 -5.36
C TYR A 28 3.24 9.26 -6.16
N GLU A 29 3.95 10.37 -6.32
CA GLU A 29 5.24 10.39 -7.01
C GLU A 29 6.29 9.57 -6.26
N PHE A 30 6.45 9.81 -4.95
CA PHE A 30 7.34 9.03 -4.10
C PHE A 30 6.95 7.55 -4.08
N ILE A 31 5.65 7.25 -3.92
CA ILE A 31 5.18 5.86 -3.88
C ILE A 31 5.50 5.14 -5.20
N THR A 32 5.25 5.78 -6.35
CA THR A 32 5.56 5.20 -7.66
C THR A 32 7.06 4.99 -7.85
N GLN A 33 7.90 5.95 -7.44
CA GLN A 33 9.36 5.84 -7.56
C GLN A 33 9.93 4.70 -6.71
N HIS A 34 9.39 4.48 -5.51
CA HIS A 34 9.87 3.49 -4.55
C HIS A 34 9.04 2.21 -4.48
N TYR A 35 8.03 2.03 -5.34
CA TYR A 35 7.03 0.97 -5.21
C TYR A 35 7.65 -0.44 -5.06
N PHE A 36 8.58 -0.79 -5.94
CA PHE A 36 9.21 -2.12 -5.93
C PHE A 36 10.17 -2.31 -4.77
N GLU A 37 10.87 -1.25 -4.35
CA GLU A 37 11.74 -1.28 -3.17
C GLU A 37 10.92 -1.52 -1.91
N MET A 38 9.82 -0.79 -1.74
CA MET A 38 8.88 -0.96 -0.64
C MET A 38 8.26 -2.36 -0.65
N TYR A 39 7.86 -2.86 -1.83
CA TYR A 39 7.30 -4.20 -1.99
C TYR A 39 8.29 -5.29 -1.55
N GLU A 40 9.56 -5.19 -1.97
CA GLU A 40 10.61 -6.13 -1.57
C GLU A 40 10.88 -6.08 -0.06
N VAL A 41 10.99 -4.87 0.51
CA VAL A 41 11.21 -4.68 1.95
C VAL A 41 10.06 -5.25 2.77
N ALA A 42 8.81 -4.99 2.38
CA ALA A 42 7.62 -5.51 3.05
C ALA A 42 7.64 -7.04 3.11
N LEU A 43 7.91 -7.69 1.98
CA LEU A 43 7.87 -9.15 1.89
C LEU A 43 9.02 -9.80 2.65
N ASN A 44 10.22 -9.23 2.59
CA ASN A 44 11.37 -9.71 3.36
C ASN A 44 11.17 -9.52 4.87
N ALA A 45 10.35 -8.56 5.30
CA ALA A 45 9.95 -8.38 6.70
C ALA A 45 8.76 -9.27 7.11
N GLY A 46 8.13 -10.00 6.18
CA GLY A 46 6.95 -10.83 6.44
C GLY A 46 5.67 -10.01 6.61
N THR A 47 5.59 -8.86 5.95
CA THR A 47 4.40 -8.00 5.90
C THR A 47 4.00 -7.72 4.45
N ILE A 48 3.01 -6.86 4.24
CA ILE A 48 2.41 -6.59 2.93
C ILE A 48 2.29 -5.08 2.73
N MET A 49 2.43 -4.64 1.47
CA MET A 49 2.22 -3.25 1.08
C MET A 49 0.81 -2.79 1.48
N PRO A 50 0.60 -1.57 2.00
CA PRO A 50 -0.72 -1.02 2.28
C PRO A 50 -1.70 -1.17 1.12
N TYR A 51 -2.97 -1.43 1.42
CA TYR A 51 -3.96 -1.76 0.41
C TYR A 51 -4.12 -0.69 -0.66
N ARG A 52 -4.06 0.60 -0.28
CA ARG A 52 -4.15 1.72 -1.21
C ARG A 52 -3.00 1.71 -2.25
N PHE A 53 -1.82 1.18 -1.91
CA PHE A 53 -0.68 1.15 -2.83
C PHE A 53 -0.80 0.07 -3.89
N ASN A 54 -1.58 -1.00 -3.66
CA ASN A 54 -1.81 -2.03 -4.67
C ASN A 54 -2.40 -1.44 -5.97
N THR A 55 -3.20 -0.38 -5.87
CA THR A 55 -3.74 0.33 -7.04
C THR A 55 -2.66 0.97 -7.88
N ILE A 56 -1.60 1.50 -7.25
CA ILE A 56 -0.44 2.06 -7.96
C ILE A 56 0.29 0.96 -8.70
N GLY A 57 0.43 -0.23 -8.10
CA GLY A 57 0.99 -1.41 -8.76
C GLY A 57 0.32 -1.77 -10.09
N LEU A 58 -1.00 -1.55 -10.22
CA LEU A 58 -1.74 -1.77 -11.47
C LEU A 58 -1.38 -0.79 -12.58
N ALA A 59 -0.79 0.35 -12.25
CA ALA A 59 -0.30 1.32 -13.23
C ALA A 59 1.01 0.88 -13.88
N TYR A 60 1.69 -0.15 -13.37
CA TYR A 60 2.94 -0.63 -13.96
C TYR A 60 2.68 -1.41 -15.25
N THR A 61 3.27 -0.96 -16.36
CA THR A 61 3.13 -1.55 -17.71
C THR A 61 4.42 -2.19 -18.22
N GLY A 62 5.54 -2.04 -17.49
CA GLY A 62 6.81 -2.64 -17.84
C GLY A 62 6.81 -4.18 -17.72
N LYS A 63 7.82 -4.84 -18.29
CA LYS A 63 7.95 -6.30 -18.20
C LYS A 63 8.19 -6.74 -16.75
N GLU A 64 7.22 -7.37 -16.10
CA GLU A 64 7.29 -7.86 -14.71
C GLU A 64 8.50 -8.78 -14.46
N HIS A 65 8.88 -9.59 -15.45
CA HIS A 65 9.98 -10.56 -15.33
C HIS A 65 11.39 -9.93 -15.25
N ASN A 66 11.53 -8.63 -15.56
CA ASN A 66 12.82 -7.94 -15.54
C ASN A 66 13.14 -7.26 -14.20
N LYS A 67 12.21 -7.30 -13.23
CA LYS A 67 12.43 -6.67 -11.93
C LYS A 67 12.82 -7.73 -10.90
N PRO A 68 14.05 -7.67 -10.37
CA PRO A 68 14.57 -8.68 -9.48
C PRO A 68 13.97 -8.45 -8.10
N THR A 69 12.77 -8.97 -7.82
CA THR A 69 12.35 -9.17 -6.43
C THR A 69 13.27 -10.23 -5.85
N ARG A 70 14.34 -9.78 -5.20
CA ARG A 70 15.28 -10.67 -4.53
C ARG A 70 14.65 -11.06 -3.21
N PHE A 71 13.63 -11.92 -3.28
CA PHE A 71 13.04 -12.55 -2.10
C PHE A 71 14.14 -13.25 -1.34
N LYS A 72 14.56 -12.65 -0.23
CA LYS A 72 15.49 -13.27 0.69
C LYS A 72 14.67 -14.07 1.68
N ASN A 73 14.73 -15.38 1.46
CA ASN A 73 14.54 -16.47 2.40
C ASN A 73 13.13 -16.99 2.68
N PHE A 74 13.05 -18.31 2.55
CA PHE A 74 12.09 -19.23 3.14
C PHE A 74 12.22 -19.29 4.68
N ASP A 75 12.42 -18.16 5.36
CA ASP A 75 12.42 -18.12 6.83
C ASP A 75 10.99 -18.45 7.32
N PRO A 76 10.80 -19.50 8.13
CA PRO A 76 9.49 -19.88 8.64
C PRO A 76 8.78 -18.76 9.40
N LYS A 77 9.52 -17.90 10.13
CA LYS A 77 8.95 -16.77 10.88
C LYS A 77 8.44 -15.68 9.95
N VAL A 78 9.20 -15.36 8.90
CA VAL A 78 8.80 -14.40 7.86
C VAL A 78 7.53 -14.92 7.16
N LYS A 79 7.50 -16.21 6.81
CA LYS A 79 6.34 -16.85 6.21
C LYS A 79 5.11 -16.81 7.13
N GLU A 80 5.27 -17.16 8.40
CA GLU A 80 4.17 -17.13 9.38
C GLU A 80 3.61 -15.71 9.55
N ARG A 81 4.49 -14.71 9.68
CA ARG A 81 4.08 -13.31 9.77
C ARG A 81 3.33 -12.86 8.51
N LEU A 82 3.83 -13.25 7.33
CA LEU A 82 3.19 -12.92 6.06
C LEU A 82 1.77 -13.50 5.97
N VAL A 83 1.60 -14.77 6.36
CA VAL A 83 0.29 -15.43 6.40
C VAL A 83 -0.65 -14.68 7.35
N LYS A 84 -0.19 -14.28 8.53
CA LYS A 84 -1.00 -13.49 9.49
C LYS A 84 -1.40 -12.13 8.91
N SER A 85 -0.49 -11.43 8.24
CA SER A 85 -0.78 -10.14 7.60
C SER A 85 -1.84 -10.27 6.50
N TYR A 86 -1.74 -11.27 5.62
CA TYR A 86 -2.77 -11.54 4.62
C TYR A 86 -4.12 -11.92 5.25
N ALA A 87 -4.11 -12.79 6.27
CA ALA A 87 -5.34 -13.17 6.97
C ALA A 87 -6.02 -11.95 7.60
N LYS A 88 -5.25 -11.07 8.25
CA LYS A 88 -5.78 -9.84 8.85
C LYS A 88 -6.36 -8.89 7.81
N ARG A 89 -5.67 -8.71 6.68
CA ARG A 89 -6.18 -7.89 5.57
C ARG A 89 -7.48 -8.46 5.02
N ASN A 90 -7.58 -9.77 4.81
CA ASN A 90 -8.81 -10.40 4.31
C ASN A 90 -9.99 -10.21 5.25
N GLU A 91 -9.76 -10.30 6.57
CA GLU A 91 -10.78 -10.02 7.59
C GLU A 91 -11.27 -8.56 7.47
N LEU A 92 -10.36 -7.59 7.38
CA LEU A 92 -10.71 -6.17 7.26
C LEU A 92 -11.41 -5.87 5.94
N GLN A 93 -10.95 -6.46 4.82
CA GLN A 93 -11.63 -6.32 3.54
C GLN A 93 -13.06 -6.86 3.60
N TYR A 94 -13.28 -8.01 4.21
CA TYR A 94 -14.63 -8.56 4.37
C TYR A 94 -15.50 -7.65 5.24
N LYS A 95 -14.97 -7.20 6.39
CA LYS A 95 -15.68 -6.28 7.30
C LYS A 95 -16.09 -4.98 6.59
N TYR A 96 -15.17 -4.33 5.87
CA TYR A 96 -15.39 -3.03 5.24
C TYR A 96 -15.86 -3.11 3.77
N LYS A 97 -16.27 -4.29 3.31
CA LYS A 97 -16.98 -4.48 2.03
C LYS A 97 -18.48 -4.18 2.15
N ASP A 98 -19.03 -4.31 3.36
CA ASP A 98 -20.43 -3.97 3.61
C ASP A 98 -20.64 -2.45 3.44
N PRO A 99 -21.52 -2.02 2.51
CA PRO A 99 -21.79 -0.60 2.26
C PRO A 99 -22.47 0.12 3.43
N GLN A 100 -22.98 -0.61 4.43
CA GLN A 100 -23.57 -0.03 5.64
C GLN A 100 -22.52 0.36 6.69
N VAL A 101 -21.26 -0.05 6.52
CA VAL A 101 -20.20 0.29 7.48
C VAL A 101 -19.79 1.74 7.31
N ASP A 102 -19.55 2.40 8.44
CA ASP A 102 -19.08 3.77 8.47
C ASP A 102 -17.80 3.94 7.66
N SER A 103 -17.87 4.81 6.66
CA SER A 103 -16.75 5.13 5.77
C SER A 103 -15.56 5.67 6.59
N LYS A 104 -15.82 6.48 7.61
CA LYS A 104 -14.76 6.99 8.49
C LYS A 104 -14.05 5.87 9.24
N GLU A 105 -14.80 4.92 9.80
CA GLU A 105 -14.21 3.73 10.46
C GLU A 105 -13.31 2.93 9.50
N LYS A 106 -13.72 2.79 8.23
CA LYS A 106 -12.92 2.10 7.21
C LYS A 106 -11.56 2.75 6.97
N TYR A 107 -11.48 4.08 6.95
CA TYR A 107 -10.19 4.76 6.80
C TYR A 107 -9.37 4.67 8.09
N GLU A 108 -9.95 5.04 9.22
CA GLU A 108 -9.25 5.09 10.51
C GLU A 108 -8.72 3.74 10.99
N LYS A 109 -9.41 2.65 10.68
CA LYS A 109 -9.07 1.30 11.18
C LYS A 109 -8.52 0.36 10.11
N PHE A 110 -8.49 0.76 8.84
CA PHE A 110 -7.97 -0.08 7.77
C PHE A 110 -7.14 0.72 6.76
N LEU A 111 -7.76 1.57 5.94
CA LEU A 111 -7.06 2.12 4.78
C LEU A 111 -5.91 3.08 5.13
N ASP A 112 -6.12 4.02 6.07
CA ASP A 112 -5.07 4.92 6.54
C ASP A 112 -4.22 4.24 7.61
N LYS A 113 -4.85 3.41 8.44
CA LYS A 113 -4.15 2.64 9.48
C LYS A 113 -3.02 1.78 8.90
N GLU A 114 -3.28 1.07 7.79
CA GLU A 114 -2.23 0.27 7.15
C GLU A 114 -1.05 1.12 6.67
N ILE A 115 -1.28 2.38 6.29
CA ILE A 115 -0.22 3.27 5.82
C ILE A 115 0.58 3.80 7.01
N TYR A 116 -0.08 4.22 8.09
CA TYR A 116 0.60 4.58 9.33
C TYR A 116 1.43 3.42 9.89
N ASP A 117 0.88 2.21 9.93
CA ASP A 117 1.58 1.01 10.42
C ASP A 117 2.81 0.68 9.57
N PHE A 118 2.69 0.85 8.25
CA PHE A 118 3.80 0.67 7.33
C PHE A 118 4.91 1.71 7.57
N ILE A 119 4.57 2.97 7.81
CA ILE A 119 5.54 4.03 8.09
C ILE A 119 6.17 3.86 9.47
N GLU A 120 5.42 3.40 10.47
CA GLU A 120 5.95 3.07 11.80
C GLU A 120 6.99 1.94 11.71
N GLU A 121 6.70 0.90 10.91
CA GLU A 121 7.63 -0.20 10.70
C GLU A 121 8.82 0.19 9.79
N PHE A 122 8.60 1.06 8.81
CA PHE A 122 9.61 1.49 7.85
C PHE A 122 9.70 3.03 7.76
N PRO A 123 10.31 3.68 8.79
CA PRO A 123 10.35 5.14 8.88
C PRO A 123 11.05 5.85 7.72
N GLN A 124 11.90 5.13 6.96
CA GLN A 124 12.55 5.66 5.77
C GLN A 124 11.55 6.06 4.66
N TYR A 125 10.31 5.57 4.71
CA TYR A 125 9.26 5.90 3.75
C TYR A 125 8.23 6.92 4.28
N LYS A 126 8.57 7.69 5.32
CA LYS A 126 7.67 8.72 5.89
C LYS A 126 7.15 9.73 4.84
N ASP A 127 7.92 9.98 3.78
CA ASP A 127 7.57 10.93 2.71
C ASP A 127 6.42 10.43 1.80
N ILE A 128 5.90 9.23 2.06
CA ILE A 128 4.62 8.74 1.53
C ILE A 128 3.47 9.69 1.89
N ILE A 129 3.49 10.31 3.09
CA ILE A 129 2.45 11.25 3.52
C ILE A 129 2.97 12.66 3.29
N LEU A 130 2.28 13.42 2.43
CA LEU A 130 2.58 14.84 2.20
C LEU A 130 2.11 15.70 3.37
N GLU A 131 0.87 15.45 3.82
CA GLU A 131 0.16 16.24 4.82
C GLU A 131 -0.80 15.33 5.61
N GLU A 132 -0.93 15.60 6.90
CA GLU A 132 -2.01 15.09 7.76
C GLU A 132 -3.16 16.13 7.76
N ILE A 133 -4.40 15.68 7.63
CA ILE A 133 -5.61 16.53 7.46
C ILE A 133 -6.53 16.39 8.67
#